data_AF-A0A954IQC7-F1
#
_entry.id   AF-A0A954IQC7-F1
#
_cell.length_a   1.000
_cell.length_b   1.000
_cell.length_c   1.000
_cell.angle_alpha   90.00
_cell.angle_beta   90.00
_cell.angle_gamma   90.00
#
_symmetry.space_group_name_H-M   'P 1'
#
loop_
_entity.id
_entity.type
_entity.pdbx_description
1 polymer ?
#
loop_
_entity_poly.entity_id
_entity_poly.type
_entity_poly.pdbx_seq_one_letter_code
_entity_poly.pdbx_strand_id
1 'polypeptide(L)' 'KAGDHIIAARSLYGVTLKLIHRLEQQWNLRVSYVDACDCQAVAAAVTESTRLCLIETISNQ' A
#
# COMPACT_ATOMS: atom_id res chain seq x y z
N LYS A 1 11.04 -0.74 -9.35
CA LYS A 1 12.50 -0.48 -9.22
C LYS A 1 12.79 -0.11 -7.77
N ALA A 2 13.99 -0.37 -7.25
CA ALA A 2 14.36 0.03 -5.89
C ALA A 2 14.13 1.54 -5.71
N GLY A 3 13.42 1.93 -4.64
CA GLY A 3 13.01 3.32 -4.40
C GLY A 3 11.60 3.70 -4.87
N ASP A 4 10.90 2.82 -5.58
CA ASP A 4 9.48 3.03 -5.88
C ASP A 4 8.63 2.97 -4.59
N HIS A 5 7.58 3.78 -4.54
CA HIS A 5 6.67 3.90 -3.41
C HIS A 5 5.31 3.29 -3.73
N ILE A 6 4.75 2.56 -2.77
CA ILE A 6 3.42 1.93 -2.87
C ILE A 6 2.55 2.43 -1.71
N ILE A 7 1.29 2.73 -1.99
CA ILE A 7 0.29 3.01 -0.95
C ILE A 7 -0.54 1.75 -0.77
N ALA A 8 -0.74 1.29 0.46
CA ALA A 8 -1.51 0.10 0.78
C ALA A 8 -2.57 0.41 1.83
N ALA A 9 -3.77 -0.15 1.67
CA ALA A 9 -4.79 -0.05 2.71
C ALA A 9 -4.37 -0.81 3.99
N ARG A 10 -4.71 -0.28 5.17
CA ARG A 10 -4.43 -0.96 6.44
C ARG A 10 -5.31 -2.19 6.67
N SER A 11 -6.50 -2.20 6.09
CA SER A 11 -7.51 -3.27 6.20
C SER A 11 -7.32 -4.39 5.17
N LEU A 12 -6.18 -4.46 4.48
CA LEU A 12 -5.90 -5.54 3.53
C LEU A 12 -5.92 -6.90 4.23
N TYR A 13 -6.44 -7.92 3.54
CA TYR A 13 -6.47 -9.27 4.06
C TYR A 13 -5.04 -9.72 4.42
N GLY A 14 -4.88 -10.50 5.50
CA GLY A 14 -3.55 -10.78 6.07
C GLY A 14 -2.53 -11.44 5.12
N VAL A 15 -3.00 -12.05 4.03
CA VAL A 15 -2.14 -12.59 2.96
C VAL A 15 -1.55 -11.48 2.09
N THR A 16 -2.34 -10.45 1.75
CA THR A 16 -1.90 -9.29 0.96
C THR A 16 -0.87 -8.47 1.73
N LEU A 17 -1.05 -8.28 3.05
CA LEU A 17 -0.04 -7.64 3.91
C LEU A 17 1.29 -8.43 3.93
N LYS A 18 1.23 -9.75 4.06
CA LYS A 18 2.44 -10.60 4.02
C LYS A 18 3.15 -10.53 2.68
N LEU A 19 2.39 -10.46 1.57
CA LEU A 19 2.94 -10.29 0.25
C LEU A 19 3.66 -8.93 0.14
N ILE A 20 2.99 -7.83 0.50
CA ILE A 20 3.57 -6.49 0.44
C ILE A 20 4.85 -6.40 1.27
N HIS A 21 4.84 -6.93 2.50
CA HIS A 21 6.03 -6.93 3.34
C HIS A 21 7.18 -7.73 2.74
N ARG A 22 6.90 -8.85 2.08
CA ARG A 22 7.92 -9.61 1.34
C ARG A 22 8.47 -8.80 0.16
N LEU A 23 7.62 -8.07 -0.55
CA LEU A 23 8.01 -7.21 -1.68
C LEU A 23 8.85 -6.01 -1.22
N GLU A 24 8.52 -5.40 -0.07
CA GLU A 24 9.35 -4.38 0.57
C GLU A 24 10.77 -4.88 0.80
N GLN A 25 10.90 -6.06 1.41
CA GLN A 25 12.20 -6.66 1.74
C GLN A 25 12.99 -7.08 0.51
N GLN A 26 12.34 -7.69 -0.49
CA GLN A 26 13.02 -8.21 -1.67
C GLN A 26 13.43 -7.13 -2.68
N TRP A 27 12.66 -6.04 -2.79
CA TRP A 27 12.86 -5.03 -3.82
C TRP A 27 13.19 -3.64 -3.27
N ASN A 28 13.38 -3.51 -1.96
CA ASN A 28 13.72 -2.27 -1.27
C ASN A 28 12.73 -1.14 -1.63
N LEU A 29 11.45 -1.47 -1.59
CA LEU A 29 10.32 -0.58 -1.86
C LEU A 29 9.92 0.15 -0.58
N ARG A 30 9.39 1.36 -0.71
CA ARG A 30 8.73 2.06 0.41
C ARG A 30 7.23 1.80 0.34
N VAL A 31 6.60 1.51 1.48
CA VAL A 31 5.14 1.40 1.55
C VAL A 31 4.58 2.36 2.59
N SER A 32 3.50 3.07 2.22
CA SER A 32 2.66 3.83 3.14
C SER A 32 1.34 3.09 3.38
N TYR A 33 1.04 2.80 4.65
CA TYR A 33 -0.21 2.14 5.04
C TYR A 33 -1.26 3.17 5.49
N VAL A 34 -2.31 3.34 4.69
CA VAL A 34 -3.37 4.35 4.91
C VAL A 34 -4.73 3.69 5.18
N ASP A 35 -5.64 4.42 5.83
CA ASP A 35 -7.05 4.04 5.84
C ASP A 35 -7.63 4.30 4.44
N ALA A 36 -8.19 3.26 3.81
CA ALA A 36 -8.79 3.37 2.48
C ALA A 36 -10.06 4.23 2.45
N CYS A 37 -10.74 4.37 3.59
CA CYS A 37 -11.93 5.21 3.72
C CYS A 37 -11.60 6.69 3.88
N ASP A 38 -10.34 7.02 4.18
CA ASP A 38 -9.86 8.40 4.29
C ASP A 38 -9.18 8.84 2.99
N CYS A 39 -9.96 9.46 2.10
CA CYS A 39 -9.45 9.97 0.84
C CYS A 39 -8.35 11.04 1.02
N GLN A 40 -8.36 11.79 2.14
CA GLN A 40 -7.31 12.77 2.41
C GLN A 40 -6.01 12.07 2.81
N ALA A 41 -6.08 11.03 3.63
CA ALA A 41 -4.91 10.21 3.97
C ALA A 41 -4.29 9.55 2.73
N VAL A 42 -5.11 9.04 1.81
CA VAL A 42 -4.61 8.49 0.54
C VAL A 42 -3.93 9.58 -0.29
N ALA A 43 -4.55 10.75 -0.44
CA ALA A 43 -3.98 11.86 -1.22
C ALA A 43 -2.66 12.36 -0.61
N ALA A 44 -2.57 12.48 0.72
CA ALA A 44 -1.37 12.91 1.43
C ALA A 44 -0.22 11.89 1.33
N ALA A 45 -0.52 10.61 1.09
CA ALA A 45 0.47 9.57 0.90
C ALA A 45 1.03 9.51 -0.53
N VAL A 46 0.46 10.24 -1.50
CA VAL A 46 0.99 10.28 -2.86
C VAL A 46 2.28 11.11 -2.89
N THR A 47 3.35 10.51 -3.43
CA THR A 47 4.64 11.15 -3.67
C THR A 47 4.99 11.04 -5.15
N GLU A 48 6.02 11.77 -5.60
CA GLU A 48 6.53 11.65 -6.98
C GLU A 48 7.03 10.24 -7.32
N SER A 49 7.39 9.45 -6.29
CA SER A 49 7.80 8.05 -6.44
C SER A 49 6.65 7.05 -6.29
N THR A 50 5.42 7.49 -6.02
CA THR A 50 4.26 6.61 -5.93
C THR A 50 3.97 5.97 -7.28
N ARG A 51 4.07 4.65 -7.34
CA ARG A 51 3.89 3.87 -8.57
C ARG A 51 2.67 2.95 -8.52
N LEU A 52 2.14 2.71 -7.33
CA LEU A 52 0.98 1.85 -7.11
C LEU A 52 0.20 2.27 -5.86
N CYS A 53 -1.13 2.21 -5.92
CA CYS A 53 -2.01 2.31 -4.76
C CYS A 53 -2.90 1.06 -4.73
N LEU A 54 -2.81 0.28 -3.65
CA LEU A 54 -3.51 -0.98 -3.48
C LEU A 54 -4.54 -0.86 -2.36
N ILE A 55 -5.81 -0.82 -2.76
CA ILE A 55 -6.98 -0.69 -1.89
C ILE A 55 -7.87 -1.90 -2.14
N GLU A 56 -8.17 -2.65 -1.08
CA GLU A 56 -9.26 -3.64 -1.10
C GLU A 56 -10.44 -3.03 -0.36
N THR A 57 -11.52 -2.70 -1.07
CA THR A 57 -12.84 -2.54 -0.46
C THR A 57 -13.29 -3.92 -0.03
N ILE A 58 -13.50 -4.14 1.29
CA ILE A 58 -13.91 -5.43 1.85
C ILE A 58 -15.09 -5.98 1.03
N SER A 59 -14.80 -6.95 0.16
CA SER A 59 -15.79 -7.63 -0.69
C SER A 59 -15.89 -9.11 -0.36
N ASN A 60 -15.24 -9.57 0.71
CA ASN A 60 -15.39 -10.94 1.16
C ASN A 60 -15.67 -10.95 2.66
N GLN A 61 -16.96 -11.16 2.97
CA GLN A 61 -17.42 -11.70 4.25
C GLN A 61 -16.82 -13.10 4.46
#